data_AF-A0A7V8VE15-F1
#
_entry.id   AF-A0A7V8VE15-F1
#
_cell.length_a   1.000
_cell.length_b   1.000
_cell.length_c   1.000
_cell.angle_alpha   90.00
_cell.angle_beta   90.00
_cell.angle_gamma   90.00
#
_symmetry.space_group_name_H-M   'P 1'
#
loop_
_entity.id
_entity.type
_entity.pdbx_description
1 polymer ?
#
loop_
_entity_poly.entity_id
_entity_poly.type
_entity_poly.pdbx_seq_one_letter_code
_entity_poly.pdbx_strand_id
1 'polypeptide(L)'
;MDYLTLSLVLFAVGLVLLVAEIFLPSGGILVVISLLAFAGGVGIILSQGTTLEAVIAITALSLGLPTAFYFIVAAWRRMAIGMVPPDTATAPSTIPAVLELEALKNRVGKTVSPMRPSGIVDFGNKRVDALTEGEMLEAGVWVRCIDVKPGRVIVRKLEVPPEALEEIQPQGGASPAAPPGAAPSASPSSSSAADPLVSPPPARRSGDDLDLDLDLR
;
A
#
# COMPACT_ATOMS: atom_id res chain seq x y z
N MET A 1 5.92 -30.88 48.38
CA MET A 1 6.06 -29.64 47.61
C MET A 1 5.26 -28.59 48.35
N ASP A 2 5.87 -27.46 48.69
CA ASP A 2 5.15 -26.39 49.37
C ASP A 2 4.05 -25.84 48.44
N TYR A 3 2.93 -25.39 49.02
CA TYR A 3 1.80 -24.88 48.23
C TYR A 3 2.24 -23.70 47.35
N LEU A 4 3.14 -22.86 47.86
CA LEU A 4 3.71 -21.73 47.15
C LEU A 4 4.53 -22.18 45.93
N THR A 5 5.33 -23.24 46.07
CA THR A 5 6.07 -23.83 44.94
C THR A 5 5.11 -24.34 43.87
N LEU A 6 4.04 -25.04 44.27
CA LEU A 6 3.05 -25.56 43.33
C LEU A 6 2.33 -24.42 42.57
N SER A 7 1.94 -23.35 43.28
CA SER A 7 1.33 -22.17 42.66
C SER A 7 2.26 -21.47 41.68
N LEU A 8 3.54 -21.31 42.03
CA LEU A 8 4.54 -20.73 41.13
C LEU A 8 4.77 -21.58 39.87
N VAL A 9 4.77 -22.91 40.00
CA VAL A 9 4.84 -23.81 38.85
C VAL A 9 3.62 -23.62 37.94
N LEU A 10 2.41 -23.53 38.50
CA LEU A 10 1.21 -23.27 37.71
C LEU A 10 1.26 -21.92 36.99
N PHE A 11 1.78 -20.87 37.64
CA PHE A 11 1.97 -19.57 37.00
C PHE A 11 3.02 -19.62 35.89
N ALA A 12 4.14 -20.30 36.10
CA ALA A 12 5.16 -20.47 35.07
C ALA A 12 4.61 -21.24 33.87
N VAL A 13 3.87 -22.32 34.10
CA VAL A 13 3.21 -23.10 33.03
C VAL A 13 2.20 -22.23 32.28
N GLY A 14 1.35 -21.49 32.99
CA GLY A 14 0.40 -20.56 32.36
C GLY A 14 1.10 -19.50 31.50
N LEU A 15 2.23 -18.96 31.95
CA LEU A 15 3.01 -17.99 31.16
C LEU A 15 3.62 -18.62 29.91
N VAL A 16 4.18 -19.83 30.02
CA VAL A 16 4.75 -20.57 28.88
C VAL A 16 3.68 -20.90 27.85
N LEU A 17 2.48 -21.32 28.28
CA LEU A 17 1.36 -21.59 27.38
C LEU A 17 0.87 -20.33 26.67
N LEU A 18 0.86 -19.19 27.35
CA LEU A 18 0.50 -17.90 26.75
C LEU A 18 1.51 -17.45 25.69
N VAL A 19 2.80 -17.69 25.92
CA VAL A 19 3.86 -17.48 24.93
C VAL A 19 3.73 -18.47 23.76
N ALA A 20 3.41 -19.74 24.05
CA ALA A 20 3.23 -20.78 23.04
C ALA A 20 2.09 -20.47 22.06
N GLU A 21 1.01 -19.80 22.50
CA GLU A 21 -0.07 -19.33 21.62
C GLU A 21 0.43 -18.41 20.49
N ILE A 22 1.48 -17.62 20.74
CA ILE A 22 2.05 -16.72 19.74
C ILE A 22 2.72 -17.51 18.60
N PHE A 23 3.31 -18.66 18.91
CA PHE A 23 3.96 -19.54 17.93
C PHE A 23 2.98 -20.51 17.28
N LEU A 24 2.03 -21.02 18.06
CA LEU A 24 0.99 -21.96 17.64
C LEU A 24 -0.37 -21.29 17.86
N PRO A 25 -0.88 -20.53 16.87
CA PRO A 25 -2.18 -19.86 16.98
C PRO A 25 -3.28 -20.93 17.05
N SER A 26 -3.62 -21.33 18.26
CA SER A 26 -4.59 -22.38 18.55
C SER A 26 -6.03 -21.87 18.52
N GLY A 27 -6.21 -20.57 18.25
CA GLY A 27 -7.50 -19.89 18.32
C GLY A 27 -7.90 -19.55 19.76
N GLY A 28 -6.93 -19.45 20.67
CA GLY A 28 -7.16 -19.11 22.07
C GLY A 28 -7.33 -20.29 23.02
N ILE A 29 -7.17 -21.54 22.57
CA ILE A 29 -7.27 -22.72 23.44
C ILE A 29 -6.16 -22.69 24.50
N LEU A 30 -4.92 -22.39 24.11
CA LEU A 30 -3.81 -22.30 25.08
C LEU A 30 -4.00 -21.13 26.05
N VAL A 31 -4.65 -20.04 25.61
CA VAL A 31 -5.01 -18.92 26.49
C VAL A 31 -5.98 -19.38 27.57
N VAL A 32 -7.04 -20.13 27.20
CA VAL A 32 -8.00 -20.67 28.18
C VAL A 32 -7.29 -21.59 29.20
N ILE A 33 -6.44 -22.49 28.73
CA ILE A 33 -5.68 -23.39 29.61
C ILE A 33 -4.73 -22.59 30.53
N SER A 34 -4.10 -21.54 30.01
CA SER A 34 -3.24 -20.63 30.80
C SER A 34 -4.03 -19.95 31.92
N LEU A 35 -5.23 -19.44 31.61
CA LEU A 35 -6.12 -18.83 32.59
C LEU A 35 -6.53 -19.83 33.68
N LEU A 36 -6.83 -21.08 33.32
CA LEU A 36 -7.13 -22.14 34.29
C LEU A 36 -5.92 -22.45 35.17
N ALA A 37 -4.70 -22.46 34.62
CA ALA A 37 -3.48 -22.62 35.41
C ALA A 37 -3.28 -21.46 36.39
N PHE A 38 -3.47 -20.21 35.95
CA PHE A 38 -3.41 -19.05 36.85
C PHE A 38 -4.49 -19.10 37.94
N ALA A 39 -5.74 -19.42 37.57
CA ALA A 39 -6.85 -19.55 38.52
C ALA A 39 -6.58 -20.66 39.54
N GLY A 40 -6.04 -21.80 39.10
CA GLY A 40 -5.62 -22.90 39.97
C GLY A 40 -4.52 -22.49 40.95
N GLY A 41 -3.48 -21.80 40.48
CA GLY A 41 -2.39 -21.31 41.32
C GLY A 41 -2.86 -20.31 42.37
N VAL A 42 -3.76 -19.39 42.00
CA VAL A 42 -4.41 -18.44 42.94
C VAL A 42 -5.32 -19.18 43.91
N GLY A 43 -6.09 -20.17 43.46
CA GLY A 43 -6.97 -20.98 44.31
C GLY A 43 -6.21 -21.78 45.38
N ILE A 44 -5.02 -22.28 45.05
CA ILE A 44 -4.12 -22.92 46.03
C ILE A 44 -3.66 -21.91 47.09
N ILE A 45 -3.25 -20.70 46.68
CA ILE A 45 -2.83 -19.65 47.64
C ILE A 45 -4.02 -19.22 48.51
N LEU A 46 -5.21 -19.09 47.95
CA LEU A 46 -6.42 -18.73 48.70
C LEU A 46 -6.83 -19.79 49.73
N SER A 47 -6.53 -21.07 49.47
CA SER A 47 -6.92 -22.18 50.35
C SER A 47 -5.90 -22.47 51.45
N GLN A 48 -4.60 -22.30 51.16
CA GLN A 48 -3.52 -22.73 52.07
C GLN A 48 -2.62 -21.58 52.54
N GLY A 49 -2.65 -20.43 51.86
CA GLY A 49 -1.79 -19.28 52.13
C GLY A 49 -2.48 -18.19 52.95
N THR A 50 -1.79 -17.06 53.08
CA THR A 50 -2.29 -15.88 53.77
C THR A 50 -3.10 -14.98 52.82
N THR A 51 -3.98 -14.15 53.39
CA THR A 51 -4.70 -13.12 52.62
C THR A 51 -3.75 -12.18 51.88
N LEU A 52 -2.60 -11.86 52.50
CA LEU A 52 -1.59 -11.00 51.89
C LEU A 52 -1.00 -11.62 50.61
N GLU A 53 -0.63 -12.90 50.64
CA GLU A 53 -0.10 -13.62 49.48
C GLU A 53 -1.13 -13.70 48.34
N ALA A 54 -2.40 -13.94 48.67
CA ALA A 54 -3.47 -13.97 47.69
C ALA A 54 -3.67 -12.60 47.01
N VAL A 55 -3.69 -11.51 47.80
CA VAL A 55 -3.79 -10.14 47.29
C VAL A 55 -2.61 -9.82 46.38
N ILE A 56 -1.38 -10.18 46.78
CA ILE A 56 -0.18 -10.00 45.96
C ILE A 56 -0.31 -10.74 44.64
N ALA A 57 -0.68 -12.03 44.66
CA ALA A 57 -0.80 -12.85 43.45
C ALA A 57 -1.87 -12.30 42.49
N ILE A 58 -3.06 -11.97 43.00
CA ILE A 58 -4.16 -11.42 42.19
C ILE A 58 -3.76 -10.07 41.58
N THR A 59 -3.17 -9.19 42.38
CA THR A 59 -2.73 -7.87 41.91
C THR A 59 -1.64 -8.00 40.85
N ALA A 60 -0.66 -8.87 41.08
CA ALA A 60 0.43 -9.13 40.14
C ALA A 60 -0.08 -9.67 38.80
N LEU A 61 -1.04 -10.61 38.81
CA LEU A 61 -1.64 -11.13 37.57
C LEU A 61 -2.52 -10.09 36.87
N SER A 62 -3.34 -9.36 37.64
CA SER A 62 -4.28 -8.37 37.09
C SER A 62 -3.59 -7.18 36.43
N LEU A 63 -2.45 -6.74 36.97
CA LEU A 63 -1.65 -5.67 36.36
C LEU A 63 -0.61 -6.23 35.39
N GLY A 64 0.01 -7.36 35.73
CA GLY A 64 1.13 -7.94 34.98
C GLY A 64 0.73 -8.43 33.60
N LEU A 65 -0.37 -9.20 33.48
CA LEU A 65 -0.81 -9.76 32.20
C LEU A 65 -1.18 -8.68 31.17
N PRO A 66 -2.02 -7.66 31.47
CA PRO A 66 -2.33 -6.60 30.52
C PRO A 66 -1.12 -5.73 30.18
N THR A 67 -0.25 -5.45 31.16
CA THR A 67 0.96 -4.66 30.94
C THR A 67 1.93 -5.40 30.02
N ALA A 68 2.16 -6.70 30.26
CA ALA A 68 2.98 -7.53 29.40
C ALA A 68 2.40 -7.59 27.97
N PHE A 69 1.10 -7.80 27.84
CA PHE A 69 0.42 -7.81 26.55
C PHE A 69 0.57 -6.47 25.80
N TYR A 70 0.39 -5.34 26.50
CA TYR A 70 0.60 -4.02 25.92
C TYR A 70 2.02 -3.84 25.40
N PHE A 71 3.05 -4.23 26.17
CA PHE A 71 4.44 -4.13 25.73
C PHE A 71 4.76 -5.05 24.56
N ILE A 72 4.22 -6.27 24.54
CA ILE A 72 4.37 -7.20 23.41
C ILE A 72 3.78 -6.58 22.13
N VAL A 73 2.55 -6.07 22.19
CA VAL A 73 1.90 -5.42 21.04
C VAL A 73 2.62 -4.14 20.64
N ALA A 74 3.08 -3.33 21.60
CA ALA A 74 3.83 -2.11 21.32
C ALA A 74 5.18 -2.41 20.66
N ALA A 75 5.91 -3.43 21.15
CA ALA A 75 7.17 -3.88 20.58
C ALA A 75 6.96 -4.44 19.17
N TRP A 76 5.93 -5.27 18.98
CA TRP A 76 5.57 -5.78 17.66
C TRP A 76 5.22 -4.65 16.70
N ARG A 77 4.40 -3.67 17.11
CA ARG A 77 4.08 -2.51 16.27
C ARG A 77 5.34 -1.71 15.91
N ARG A 78 6.25 -1.47 16.85
CA ARG A 78 7.52 -0.76 16.57
C ARG A 78 8.40 -1.52 15.58
N MET A 79 8.46 -2.85 15.70
CA MET A 79 9.19 -3.70 14.76
C MET A 79 8.49 -3.79 13.38
N ALA A 80 7.16 -3.81 13.37
CA ALA A 80 6.35 -3.80 12.16
C ALA A 80 6.30 -2.45 11.44
N ILE A 81 6.52 -1.32 12.13
CA ILE A 81 6.61 0.01 11.49
C ILE A 81 7.86 0.13 10.59
N GLY A 82 8.86 -0.75 10.74
CA GLY A 82 9.97 -0.91 9.77
C GLY A 82 9.63 -1.79 8.56
N MET A 83 8.50 -2.52 8.60
CA MET A 83 7.96 -3.32 7.51
C MET A 83 6.58 -2.79 7.19
N VAL A 84 6.50 -1.68 6.45
CA VAL A 84 5.28 -1.36 5.70
C VAL A 84 4.96 -2.59 4.87
N PRO A 85 3.88 -3.35 5.16
CA PRO A 85 3.45 -4.40 4.26
C PRO A 85 3.05 -3.68 2.97
N PRO A 86 3.63 -4.00 1.80
CA PRO A 86 3.06 -3.50 0.56
C PRO A 86 1.66 -4.10 0.49
N ASP A 87 0.62 -3.25 0.57
CA ASP A 87 -0.81 -3.58 0.46
C ASP A 87 -1.06 -5.05 0.08
N THR A 88 -1.07 -5.95 1.07
CA THR A 88 -1.30 -7.39 0.86
C THR A 88 -2.80 -7.62 0.67
N ALA A 89 -3.28 -7.14 -0.46
CA ALA A 89 -4.54 -7.52 -1.11
C ALA A 89 -4.34 -7.57 -2.64
N THR A 90 -3.13 -7.89 -3.08
CA THR A 90 -2.84 -8.14 -4.48
C THR A 90 -2.13 -9.48 -4.60
N ALA A 91 -2.75 -10.39 -5.36
CA ALA A 91 -2.08 -11.59 -5.87
C ALA A 91 -0.72 -11.22 -6.48
N PRO A 92 0.28 -12.12 -6.50
CA PRO A 92 1.54 -11.87 -7.17
C PRO A 92 1.30 -11.65 -8.66
N SER A 93 1.09 -10.41 -9.07
CA SER A 93 1.02 -10.03 -10.47
C SER A 93 2.43 -10.15 -11.01
N THR A 94 2.67 -11.16 -11.84
CA THR A 94 3.89 -11.28 -12.65
C THR A 94 4.18 -9.93 -13.30
N ILE A 95 5.42 -9.44 -13.21
CA ILE A 95 5.93 -8.18 -13.80
C ILE A 95 5.28 -7.79 -15.14
N PRO A 96 5.07 -8.69 -16.13
CA PRO A 96 4.35 -8.34 -17.37
C PRO A 96 2.93 -7.78 -17.19
N ALA A 97 2.17 -8.24 -16.19
CA ALA A 97 0.79 -7.81 -15.95
C ALA A 97 0.72 -6.36 -15.42
N VAL A 98 1.73 -5.90 -14.68
CA VAL A 98 1.77 -4.52 -14.17
C VAL A 98 2.03 -3.52 -15.31
N LEU A 99 2.98 -3.81 -16.20
CA LEU A 99 3.24 -2.98 -17.39
C LEU A 99 2.00 -2.87 -18.29
N GLU A 100 1.25 -3.96 -18.44
CA GLU A 100 0.06 -3.99 -19.29
C GLU A 100 -1.11 -3.18 -18.70
N LEU A 101 -1.16 -3.04 -17.37
CA LEU A 101 -2.13 -2.18 -16.68
C LEU A 101 -1.67 -0.71 -16.70
N GLU A 102 -0.36 -0.44 -16.59
CA GLU A 102 0.17 0.92 -16.73
C GLU A 102 -0.14 1.53 -18.11
N ALA A 103 -0.17 0.71 -19.16
CA ALA A 103 -0.60 1.13 -20.51
C ALA A 103 -2.07 1.59 -20.59
N LEU A 104 -2.88 1.30 -19.57
CA LEU A 104 -4.28 1.76 -19.47
C LEU A 104 -4.39 3.15 -18.84
N LYS A 105 -3.32 3.71 -18.27
CA LYS A 105 -3.35 5.05 -17.67
C LYS A 105 -3.78 6.08 -18.72
N ASN A 106 -4.70 6.96 -18.34
CA ASN A 106 -5.35 7.96 -19.20
C ASN A 106 -6.23 7.41 -20.34
N ARG A 107 -6.38 6.08 -20.48
CA ARG A 107 -7.34 5.51 -21.44
C ARG A 107 -8.76 5.69 -20.94
N VAL A 108 -9.68 5.79 -21.90
CA VAL A 108 -11.12 5.83 -21.66
C VAL A 108 -11.68 4.42 -21.84
N GLY A 109 -12.56 4.02 -20.93
CA GLY A 109 -13.25 2.73 -20.94
C GLY A 109 -14.70 2.89 -20.51
N LYS A 110 -15.47 1.80 -20.61
CA LYS A 110 -16.89 1.77 -20.28
C LYS A 110 -17.15 0.77 -19.15
N THR A 111 -17.92 1.17 -18.14
CA THR A 111 -18.28 0.27 -17.04
C THR A 111 -19.15 -0.88 -17.56
N VAL A 112 -18.85 -2.11 -17.17
CA VAL A 112 -19.61 -3.31 -17.53
C VAL A 112 -20.58 -3.70 -16.42
N SER A 113 -20.14 -3.53 -15.17
CA SER A 113 -20.97 -3.75 -13.97
C SER A 113 -21.21 -2.42 -13.24
N PRO A 114 -22.29 -2.32 -12.43
CA PRO A 114 -22.39 -1.25 -11.45
C PRO A 114 -21.17 -1.26 -10.53
N MET A 115 -20.59 -0.10 -10.25
CA MET A 115 -19.37 0.06 -9.45
C MET A 115 -19.69 0.62 -8.07
N ARG A 116 -19.40 -0.15 -7.02
CA ARG A 116 -19.70 0.19 -5.61
C ARG A 116 -18.63 -0.26 -4.61
N PRO A 117 -17.48 0.41 -4.44
CA PRO A 117 -16.74 1.22 -5.40
C PRO A 117 -15.97 0.37 -6.42
N SER A 118 -15.99 -0.96 -6.29
CA SER A 118 -15.33 -1.88 -7.23
C SER A 118 -16.30 -2.36 -8.32
N GLY A 119 -15.77 -2.68 -9.50
CA GLY A 119 -16.49 -3.26 -10.61
C GLY A 119 -15.58 -3.53 -11.80
N ILE A 120 -16.16 -3.93 -12.93
CA ILE A 120 -15.42 -4.25 -14.16
C ILE A 120 -15.56 -3.12 -15.17
N VAL A 121 -14.44 -2.71 -15.76
CA VAL A 121 -14.39 -1.71 -16.84
C VAL A 121 -13.77 -2.34 -18.08
N ASP A 122 -14.36 -2.05 -19.24
CA ASP A 122 -13.84 -2.46 -20.55
C ASP A 122 -13.07 -1.30 -21.20
N PHE A 123 -11.78 -1.51 -21.45
CA PHE A 123 -10.91 -0.58 -22.18
C PHE A 123 -10.65 -1.08 -23.61
N GLY A 124 -11.69 -1.10 -24.45
CA GLY A 124 -11.57 -1.44 -25.86
C GLY A 124 -11.20 -2.90 -26.12
N ASN A 125 -11.99 -3.82 -25.55
CA ASN A 125 -11.86 -5.29 -25.56
C ASN A 125 -10.94 -5.88 -24.48
N LYS A 126 -10.63 -5.11 -23.44
CA LYS A 126 -9.92 -5.61 -22.26
C LYS A 126 -10.71 -5.27 -21.01
N ARG A 127 -11.29 -6.30 -20.40
CA ARG A 127 -12.00 -6.21 -19.13
C ARG A 127 -11.02 -6.29 -17.98
N VAL A 128 -11.02 -5.26 -17.14
CA VAL A 128 -10.13 -5.18 -15.97
C VAL A 128 -10.93 -4.81 -14.73
N ASP A 129 -10.44 -5.28 -13.58
CA ASP A 129 -10.96 -4.86 -12.29
C ASP A 129 -10.59 -3.39 -12.04
N ALA A 130 -11.60 -2.61 -11.67
CA ALA A 130 -11.47 -1.18 -11.46
C ALA A 130 -12.12 -0.75 -10.14
N LEU A 131 -11.57 0.32 -9.57
CA LEU A 131 -12.06 0.99 -8.38
C LEU A 131 -12.40 2.44 -8.74
N THR A 132 -13.57 2.91 -8.34
CA THR A 132 -13.92 4.33 -8.48
C THR A 132 -13.21 5.18 -7.43
N GLU A 133 -13.02 6.47 -7.69
CA GLU A 133 -12.48 7.43 -6.71
C GLU A 133 -13.49 7.80 -5.59
N GLY A 134 -14.48 6.95 -5.34
CA GLY A 134 -15.52 7.16 -4.32
C GLY A 134 -16.91 7.46 -4.86
N GLU A 135 -17.09 7.53 -6.18
CA GLU A 135 -18.41 7.68 -6.79
C GLU A 135 -19.07 6.34 -7.10
N MET A 136 -20.39 6.31 -7.03
CA MET A 136 -21.18 5.19 -7.53
C MET A 136 -21.43 5.36 -9.02
N LEU A 137 -21.06 4.34 -9.81
CA LEU A 137 -21.28 4.36 -11.25
C LEU A 137 -22.21 3.21 -11.64
N GLU A 138 -23.22 3.50 -12.45
CA GLU A 138 -24.03 2.46 -13.08
C GLU A 138 -23.24 1.77 -14.21
N ALA A 139 -23.77 0.65 -14.71
CA ALA A 139 -23.23 0.01 -15.90
C ALA A 139 -23.41 0.91 -17.14
N GLY A 140 -22.44 0.89 -18.06
CA GLY A 140 -22.47 1.65 -19.31
C GLY A 140 -21.96 3.09 -19.22
N VAL A 141 -21.40 3.51 -18.08
CA VAL A 141 -20.83 4.85 -17.87
C VAL A 141 -19.41 4.93 -18.43
N TRP A 142 -19.10 6.03 -19.11
CA TRP A 142 -17.74 6.31 -19.57
C TRP A 142 -16.84 6.75 -18.41
N VAL A 143 -15.66 6.15 -18.32
CA VAL A 143 -14.69 6.42 -17.27
C VAL A 143 -13.29 6.56 -17.84
N ARG A 144 -12.44 7.34 -17.17
CA ARG A 144 -11.01 7.45 -17.48
C ARG A 144 -10.20 6.80 -16.37
N CYS A 145 -9.20 6.00 -16.75
CA CYS A 145 -8.21 5.51 -15.80
C CYS A 145 -7.30 6.66 -15.36
N ILE A 146 -7.34 6.99 -14.07
CA ILE A 146 -6.54 8.06 -13.46
C ILE A 146 -5.27 7.52 -12.80
N ASP A 147 -5.32 6.28 -12.32
CA ASP A 147 -4.19 5.64 -11.66
C ASP A 147 -4.25 4.12 -11.80
N VAL A 148 -3.11 3.47 -11.57
CA VAL A 148 -2.95 2.02 -11.70
C VAL A 148 -2.33 1.48 -10.42
N LYS A 149 -3.03 0.54 -9.80
CA LYS A 149 -2.51 -0.24 -8.69
C LYS A 149 -2.21 -1.67 -9.18
N PRO A 150 -1.32 -2.41 -8.49
CA PRO A 150 -1.13 -3.82 -8.78
C PRO A 150 -2.49 -4.55 -8.83
N GLY A 151 -2.76 -5.22 -9.94
CA GLY A 151 -3.98 -6.02 -10.16
C GLY A 151 -5.30 -5.26 -10.34
N ARG A 152 -5.34 -3.92 -10.26
CA ARG A 152 -6.58 -3.13 -10.45
C ARG A 152 -6.32 -1.68 -10.85
N VAL A 153 -7.22 -1.07 -11.61
CA VAL A 153 -7.09 0.34 -12.01
C VAL A 153 -8.01 1.26 -11.20
N ILE A 154 -7.64 2.52 -11.02
CA ILE A 154 -8.50 3.55 -10.43
C ILE A 154 -9.10 4.37 -11.56
N VAL A 155 -10.42 4.55 -11.53
CA VAL A 155 -11.18 5.21 -12.59
C VAL A 155 -12.04 6.36 -12.06
N ARG A 156 -12.18 7.39 -12.89
CA ARG A 156 -13.06 8.54 -12.65
C ARG A 156 -14.10 8.64 -13.75
N LYS A 157 -15.32 9.03 -13.41
CA LYS A 157 -16.41 9.29 -14.37
C LYS A 157 -15.99 10.35 -15.38
N LEU A 158 -16.32 10.12 -16.64
CA LEU A 158 -16.21 11.10 -17.71
C LEU A 158 -17.61 11.68 -18.00
N GLU A 159 -17.77 12.99 -17.84
CA GLU A 159 -19.07 13.67 -18.03
C GLU A 159 -19.47 13.77 -19.51
N VAL A 160 -18.48 13.78 -20.40
CA VAL A 160 -18.65 13.94 -21.85
C VAL A 160 -18.21 12.65 -22.55
N PRO A 161 -19.06 12.02 -23.40
CA PRO A 161 -18.67 10.87 -24.19
C PRO A 161 -17.46 11.19 -25.10
N PRO A 162 -16.54 10.23 -25.32
CA PRO A 162 -15.33 10.47 -26.11
C PRO A 162 -15.60 10.94 -27.56
N GLU A 163 -16.73 10.57 -28.14
CA GLU A 163 -17.16 11.00 -29.49
C GLU A 163 -17.35 12.53 -29.59
N ALA A 164 -17.77 13.19 -28.52
CA ALA A 164 -17.93 14.66 -28.48
C ALA A 164 -16.60 15.40 -28.25
N LEU A 165 -15.51 14.71 -27.92
CA LEU A 165 -14.17 15.30 -27.76
C LEU A 165 -13.40 15.37 -29.10
N GLU A 166 -13.76 14.54 -30.08
CA GLU A 166 -13.17 14.57 -31.44
C GLU A 166 -13.77 15.66 -32.33
N GLU A 167 -15.05 16.01 -32.17
CA GLU A 167 -15.69 17.10 -32.94
C GLU A 167 -15.19 18.51 -32.57
N ILE A 168 -14.42 18.66 -31.49
CA ILE A 168 -13.84 19.96 -31.06
C ILE A 168 -12.47 20.21 -31.73
N GLN A 169 -12.07 19.40 -32.72
CA GLN A 169 -11.04 19.79 -33.69
C GLN A 169 -11.71 20.39 -34.93
N PRO A 170 -11.87 21.72 -35.01
CA PRO A 170 -12.36 22.34 -36.23
C PRO A 170 -11.32 22.15 -37.34
N GLN A 171 -11.75 21.52 -38.43
CA GLN A 171 -11.14 21.71 -39.73
C GLN A 171 -11.20 23.19 -40.12
N GLY A 172 -10.11 23.68 -40.70
CA GLY A 172 -10.18 24.69 -41.76
C GLY A 172 -9.65 26.08 -41.40
N GLY A 173 -8.43 26.35 -41.84
CA GLY A 173 -7.88 27.71 -41.97
C GLY A 173 -7.25 27.90 -43.35
N ALA A 174 -7.98 27.59 -44.42
CA ALA A 174 -7.68 28.16 -45.73
C ALA A 174 -7.87 29.68 -45.63
N SER A 175 -6.82 30.41 -45.96
CA SER A 175 -6.77 31.88 -45.98
C SER A 175 -7.88 32.47 -46.87
N PRO A 176 -8.75 33.35 -46.36
CA PRO A 176 -9.57 34.21 -47.20
C PRO A 176 -8.89 35.57 -47.39
N ALA A 177 -8.85 35.96 -48.66
CA ALA A 177 -8.41 37.25 -49.18
C ALA A 177 -9.10 38.46 -48.52
N ALA A 178 -8.35 39.54 -48.33
CA ALA A 178 -8.85 40.88 -48.03
C ALA A 178 -8.95 41.73 -49.32
N PRO A 179 -9.92 42.66 -49.48
CA PRO A 179 -10.06 43.52 -50.67
C PRO A 179 -9.15 44.77 -50.63
N PRO A 180 -9.09 45.56 -51.72
CA PRO A 180 -7.94 46.37 -52.10
C PRO A 180 -7.99 47.82 -51.60
N GLY A 181 -6.81 48.44 -51.47
CA GLY A 181 -6.66 49.89 -51.62
C GLY A 181 -5.89 50.61 -50.50
N ALA A 182 -4.56 50.62 -50.59
CA ALA A 182 -3.72 51.80 -50.35
C ALA A 182 -2.26 51.44 -50.69
N ALA A 183 -1.70 52.12 -51.70
CA ALA A 183 -0.39 51.88 -52.28
C ALA A 183 0.72 52.68 -51.53
N PRO A 184 1.98 52.75 -51.99
CA PRO A 184 3.13 52.18 -51.29
C PRO A 184 4.21 53.22 -50.92
N SER A 185 5.14 52.87 -50.03
CA SER A 185 6.46 53.54 -50.01
C SER A 185 7.57 52.68 -49.36
N ALA A 186 8.58 52.42 -50.20
CA ALA A 186 10.03 52.34 -49.92
C ALA A 186 10.62 51.26 -48.97
N SER A 187 11.13 50.19 -49.60
CA SER A 187 12.49 49.56 -49.56
C SER A 187 13.59 50.07 -48.58
N PRO A 188 14.75 49.38 -48.47
CA PRO A 188 15.05 48.02 -47.98
C PRO A 188 16.34 47.99 -47.09
N SER A 189 16.97 46.81 -46.92
CA SER A 189 18.35 46.54 -46.44
C SER A 189 18.52 46.42 -44.91
N SER A 190 19.32 45.52 -44.34
CA SER A 190 20.14 44.38 -44.81
C SER A 190 20.73 43.67 -43.58
N SER A 191 21.25 42.45 -43.79
CA SER A 191 22.52 41.95 -43.18
C SER A 191 22.47 41.53 -41.70
N SER A 192 23.18 40.52 -41.19
CA SER A 192 24.02 39.42 -41.69
C SER A 192 24.63 38.79 -40.43
N ALA A 193 24.95 37.49 -40.48
CA ALA A 193 25.87 36.77 -39.59
C ALA A 193 25.40 36.58 -38.11
N ALA A 194 25.66 35.48 -37.41
CA ALA A 194 26.71 34.48 -37.56
C ALA A 194 26.28 33.11 -36.98
N ASP A 195 26.80 32.07 -37.62
CA ASP A 195 27.01 30.68 -37.18
C ASP A 195 28.13 30.63 -36.09
N PRO A 196 28.64 29.48 -35.58
CA PRO A 196 28.09 28.15 -35.26
C PRO A 196 28.41 27.76 -33.80
N LEU A 197 27.93 26.61 -33.30
CA LEU A 197 28.77 25.60 -32.61
C LEU A 197 27.91 24.41 -32.16
N VAL A 198 28.03 23.35 -32.94
CA VAL A 198 27.71 21.97 -32.62
C VAL A 198 28.82 21.40 -31.73
N SER A 199 28.48 20.68 -30.65
CA SER A 199 29.14 19.40 -30.30
C SER A 199 28.37 18.60 -29.21
N PRO A 200 28.47 17.25 -29.20
CA PRO A 200 27.51 16.31 -28.60
C PRO A 200 27.99 15.62 -27.29
N PRO A 201 27.17 14.76 -26.63
CA PRO A 201 27.56 13.96 -25.44
C PRO A 201 27.92 12.50 -25.82
N PRO A 202 28.15 11.55 -24.87
CA PRO A 202 29.04 11.48 -23.71
C PRO A 202 29.99 10.23 -23.79
N ALA A 203 30.96 10.07 -22.87
CA ALA A 203 31.75 8.84 -22.75
C ALA A 203 31.88 8.32 -21.31
N ARG A 204 31.62 7.01 -21.15
CA ARG A 204 31.67 6.18 -19.93
C ARG A 204 33.10 6.01 -19.38
N ARG A 205 33.22 5.90 -18.05
CA ARG A 205 34.22 5.11 -17.30
C ARG A 205 33.46 4.55 -16.07
N SER A 206 33.25 3.24 -15.88
CA SER A 206 34.22 2.15 -15.61
C SER A 206 35.23 2.57 -14.55
N GLY A 207 34.81 2.43 -13.30
CA GLY A 207 35.66 2.45 -12.11
C GLY A 207 35.44 1.14 -11.38
N ASP A 208 36.26 0.16 -11.77
CA ASP A 208 36.55 -1.03 -10.96
C ASP A 208 37.49 -0.57 -9.84
N ASP A 209 36.95 -0.26 -8.67
CA ASP A 209 37.74 -0.09 -7.44
C ASP A 209 37.29 -1.17 -6.46
N LEU A 210 37.84 -2.37 -6.69
CA LEU A 210 37.68 -3.56 -5.87
C LEU A 210 39.02 -3.81 -5.14
N ASP A 211 39.39 -2.86 -4.27
CA ASP A 211 40.50 -3.05 -3.33
C ASP A 211 39.94 -3.63 -2.03
N LEU A 212 39.90 -4.96 -1.99
CA LEU A 212 39.79 -5.75 -0.77
C LEU A 212 41.19 -5.80 -0.13
N ASP A 213 41.46 -4.84 0.76
CA ASP A 213 42.64 -4.89 1.60
C ASP A 213 42.40 -5.76 2.85
N LEU A 214 43.36 -6.64 3.06
CA LEU A 214 43.52 -7.55 4.18
C LEU A 214 43.99 -6.81 5.42
N ASP A 215 43.39 -7.10 6.57
CA ASP A 215 44.07 -7.09 7.87
C ASP A 215 43.38 -8.16 8.75
N LEU A 216 43.95 -9.36 8.94
CA LEU A 216 45.05 -9.76 9.83
C LEU A 216 44.74 -9.69 11.33
N ARG A 217 44.76 -10.90 11.91
CA ARG A 217 45.02 -11.33 13.30
C ARG A 217 43.87 -11.36 14.30
#